data_AF-A0A5C8M2X1-F1
#
_entry.id   AF-A0A5C8M2X1-F1
#
_cell.length_a   1.000
_cell.length_b   1.000
_cell.length_c   1.000
_cell.angle_alpha   90.00
_cell.angle_beta   90.00
_cell.angle_gamma   90.00
#
_symmetry.space_group_name_H-M   'P 1'
#
loop_
_entity.id
_entity.type
_entity.pdbx_description
1 polymer ?
#
loop_
_entity_poly.entity_id
_entity_poly.type
_entity_poly.pdbx_seq_one_letter_code
_entity_poly.pdbx_strand_id
1 'polypeptide(L)'
;MKTGKIGTLTLSLGLIATGILILMRWMDIVSLQLFQYMGPSLLIVFGIEILRGLNIQSKTGQRVTFGMGSIMLLIIVLVINLAQFMLPWQPVFSSPVHGQVQVDGTIKQVEIQIPDGKVSITGTTEQVLSYTGQLVTKEWSQSAADKAIAANWKIRTSGDRLVLTLEQPYLSHKFSLFDWFRKSPRSPYLNVQVPQVLLTKVSTSNGAIEVIHMKADMDMKTLNGPIAVQQVEGNVKAKTSNGSIEMTKIEGSAHMDTSNGTITLGSIAGSVFARTSNGHIQANSVVNEDWECNTSNGTIKMTLSGEPNVTIQAKTSNGSIGGDANGKSTGMVNIRARWERVPTRCSCLQPMGKFKYFGQSKGVSTGIEEGVTLGKITIRIIVFVLAFGICAYALIQYGFFSAKDASFVSIKLRKPDFHLEPWVYVLYAHIISAVLALVIGPFQLFLKPAGLKRVKRHRRLGYTYVLSVSISGLVSIFLSLYATGGWAAGLGFLLLDALWVTATWISVNKIAVRNDIQAHKEWMLRSYALTFAAVTLRLWLPVLLILYAGSFIPSYQVVAWLCWIPNLLFIETVIRFGQKRNPSKGNHQIPKIT
;
A
#
# COMPACT_ATOMS: atom_id res chain seq x y z
N MET A 1 -17.88 -9.79 38.96
CA MET A 1 -17.60 -8.38 38.57
C MET A 1 -17.50 -8.31 37.05
N LYS A 2 -18.39 -7.57 36.37
CA LYS A 2 -18.34 -7.40 34.91
C LYS A 2 -17.08 -6.61 34.54
N THR A 3 -16.19 -7.20 33.75
CA THR A 3 -15.01 -6.51 33.20
C THR A 3 -15.40 -5.76 31.94
N GLY A 4 -15.30 -4.44 31.94
CA GLY A 4 -15.46 -3.64 30.72
C GLY A 4 -14.26 -3.85 29.79
N LYS A 5 -14.53 -4.11 28.50
CA LYS A 5 -13.48 -4.22 27.47
C LYS A 5 -13.38 -2.92 26.67
N ILE A 6 -12.27 -2.21 26.81
CA ILE A 6 -11.95 -1.03 25.99
C ILE A 6 -11.58 -1.47 24.59
N GLY A 7 -12.10 -0.76 23.60
CA GLY A 7 -11.84 -0.92 22.18
C GLY A 7 -12.93 -1.69 21.45
N THR A 8 -13.92 -2.23 22.18
CA THR A 8 -15.03 -2.97 21.56
C THR A 8 -16.00 -2.01 20.87
N LEU A 9 -16.24 -0.83 21.46
CA LEU A 9 -17.09 0.19 20.84
C LEU A 9 -16.40 0.82 19.63
N THR A 10 -15.13 1.17 19.74
CA THR A 10 -14.32 1.72 18.63
C THR A 10 -14.22 0.72 17.49
N LEU A 11 -14.03 -0.57 17.78
CA LEU A 11 -14.01 -1.63 16.78
C LEU A 11 -15.36 -1.73 16.05
N SER A 12 -16.47 -1.77 16.80
CA SER A 12 -17.81 -1.86 16.20
C SER A 12 -18.16 -0.61 15.39
N LEU A 13 -17.94 0.59 15.94
CA LEU A 13 -18.17 1.86 15.23
C LEU A 13 -17.26 1.99 14.02
N GLY A 14 -16.01 1.52 14.11
CA GLY A 14 -15.09 1.54 13.00
C GLY A 14 -15.48 0.59 11.88
N LEU A 15 -15.94 -0.61 12.19
CA LEU A 15 -16.46 -1.54 11.19
C LEU A 15 -17.73 -1.01 10.53
N ILE A 16 -18.64 -0.40 11.30
CA ILE A 16 -19.86 0.23 10.79
C ILE A 16 -19.53 1.43 9.88
N ALA A 17 -18.68 2.35 10.35
CA ALA A 17 -18.27 3.53 9.57
C ALA A 17 -17.51 3.12 8.29
N THR A 18 -16.65 2.10 8.36
CA THR A 18 -15.96 1.55 7.20
C THR A 18 -16.94 0.94 6.21
N GLY A 19 -17.90 0.14 6.68
CA GLY A 19 -18.95 -0.43 5.84
C GLY A 19 -19.81 0.63 5.16
N ILE A 20 -20.23 1.66 5.90
CA ILE A 20 -21.02 2.79 5.37
C ILE A 20 -20.21 3.57 4.33
N LEU A 21 -18.94 3.87 4.58
CA LEU A 21 -18.10 4.61 3.63
C LEU A 21 -17.80 3.81 2.38
N ILE A 22 -17.61 2.49 2.49
CA ILE A 22 -17.51 1.59 1.33
C ILE A 22 -18.81 1.60 0.53
N LEU A 23 -19.97 1.53 1.20
CA LEU A 23 -21.28 1.57 0.55
C LEU A 23 -21.54 2.92 -0.14
N MET A 24 -21.30 4.04 0.54
CA MET A 24 -21.44 5.39 -0.02
C MET A 24 -20.46 5.63 -1.17
N ARG A 25 -19.26 5.05 -1.10
CA ARG A 25 -18.30 5.08 -2.20
C ARG A 25 -18.79 4.26 -3.39
N TRP A 26 -19.39 3.10 -3.16
CA TRP A 26 -19.99 2.27 -4.21
C TRP A 26 -21.17 2.98 -4.90
N MET A 27 -21.91 3.80 -4.15
CA MET A 27 -22.97 4.68 -4.66
C MET A 27 -22.46 6.04 -5.20
N ASP A 28 -21.14 6.24 -5.28
CA ASP A 28 -20.47 7.46 -5.78
C ASP A 28 -20.77 8.77 -5.02
N ILE A 29 -21.25 8.67 -3.78
CA ILE A 29 -21.62 9.83 -2.93
C ILE A 29 -20.37 10.51 -2.33
N VAL A 30 -19.30 9.75 -2.06
CA VAL A 30 -18.09 10.25 -1.35
C VAL A 30 -16.78 9.92 -2.07
N SER A 31 -15.80 10.83 -1.95
CA SER A 31 -14.47 10.68 -2.55
C SER A 31 -13.55 9.79 -1.72
N LEU A 32 -12.52 9.22 -2.34
CA LEU A 32 -11.56 8.36 -1.64
C LEU A 32 -10.73 9.09 -0.58
N GLN A 33 -10.61 10.41 -0.74
CA GLN A 33 -9.99 11.29 0.25
C GLN A 33 -10.73 11.21 1.59
N LEU A 34 -12.01 10.85 1.63
CA LEU A 34 -12.72 10.71 2.89
C LEU A 34 -12.16 9.55 3.76
N PHE A 35 -11.62 8.50 3.13
CA PHE A 35 -10.96 7.39 3.84
C PHE A 35 -9.70 7.83 4.57
N GLN A 36 -9.02 8.90 4.10
CA GLN A 36 -7.82 9.43 4.76
C GLN A 36 -8.13 10.03 6.14
N TYR A 37 -9.38 10.46 6.36
CA TYR A 37 -9.83 11.00 7.64
C TYR A 37 -10.33 9.91 8.60
N MET A 38 -10.63 8.70 8.10
CA MET A 38 -11.09 7.60 8.95
C MET A 38 -10.04 7.17 9.97
N GLY A 39 -8.77 7.09 9.59
CA GLY A 39 -7.67 6.73 10.51
C GLY A 39 -7.62 7.67 11.72
N PRO A 40 -7.47 8.99 11.51
CA PRO A 40 -7.56 9.99 12.56
C PRO A 40 -8.87 9.93 13.37
N SER A 41 -10.03 9.79 12.72
CA SER A 41 -11.32 9.69 13.42
C SER A 41 -11.41 8.47 14.33
N LEU A 42 -10.90 7.31 13.89
CA LEU A 42 -10.86 6.09 14.70
C LEU A 42 -9.91 6.22 15.90
N LEU A 43 -8.77 6.89 15.72
CA LEU A 43 -7.86 7.19 16.83
C LEU A 43 -8.49 8.14 17.85
N ILE A 44 -9.27 9.13 17.40
CA ILE A 44 -10.01 10.05 18.27
C ILE A 44 -11.09 9.28 19.05
N VAL A 45 -11.91 8.47 18.38
CA VAL A 45 -12.95 7.65 19.02
C VAL A 45 -12.33 6.66 20.01
N PHE A 46 -11.20 6.04 19.65
CA PHE A 46 -10.44 5.16 20.55
C PHE A 46 -9.93 5.91 21.78
N GLY A 47 -9.39 7.12 21.60
CA GLY A 47 -8.97 8.00 22.68
C GLY A 47 -10.12 8.36 23.63
N ILE A 48 -11.31 8.66 23.08
CA ILE A 48 -12.53 8.92 23.86
C ILE A 48 -12.97 7.68 24.64
N GLU A 49 -12.93 6.49 24.04
CA GLU A 49 -13.28 5.23 24.71
C GLU A 49 -12.30 4.91 25.86
N ILE A 50 -11.00 5.18 25.65
CA ILE A 50 -9.99 5.10 26.72
C ILE A 50 -10.33 6.06 27.86
N LEU A 51 -10.58 7.35 27.56
CA LEU A 51 -10.93 8.35 28.58
C LEU A 51 -12.19 7.95 29.37
N ARG A 52 -13.21 7.42 28.69
CA ARG A 52 -14.43 6.91 29.34
C ARG A 52 -14.14 5.69 30.21
N GLY A 53 -13.33 4.75 29.73
CA GLY A 53 -12.90 3.58 30.50
C GLY A 53 -12.12 3.96 31.75
N LEU A 54 -11.22 4.94 31.65
CA LEU A 54 -10.47 5.50 32.78
C LEU A 54 -11.39 6.18 33.80
N ASN A 55 -12.41 6.92 33.33
CA ASN A 55 -13.38 7.58 34.21
C ASN A 55 -14.26 6.56 34.97
N ILE A 56 -14.75 5.52 34.27
CA ILE A 56 -15.51 4.43 34.90
C ILE A 56 -14.66 3.70 35.94
N GLN A 57 -13.41 3.40 35.60
CA GLN A 57 -12.46 2.79 36.54
C GLN A 57 -12.22 3.67 37.76
N SER A 58 -12.16 5.00 37.58
CA SER A 58 -12.00 5.96 38.67
C SER A 58 -13.21 5.99 39.61
N LYS A 59 -14.44 5.85 39.09
CA LYS A 59 -15.67 5.95 39.88
C LYS A 59 -16.12 4.63 40.52
N THR A 60 -15.89 3.50 39.84
CA THR A 60 -16.47 2.20 40.23
C THR A 60 -15.45 1.18 40.70
N GLY A 61 -14.15 1.48 40.56
CA GLY A 61 -13.06 0.53 40.87
C GLY A 61 -13.00 -0.70 39.96
N GLN A 62 -13.90 -0.85 38.98
CA GLN A 62 -13.89 -1.96 38.05
C GLN A 62 -12.63 -1.93 37.17
N ARG A 63 -11.99 -3.10 37.03
CA ARG A 63 -10.86 -3.26 36.12
C ARG A 63 -11.34 -3.24 34.68
N VAL A 64 -10.76 -2.36 33.89
CA VAL A 64 -11.01 -2.23 32.46
C VAL A 64 -9.81 -2.79 31.71
N THR A 65 -10.06 -3.68 30.75
CA THR A 65 -9.02 -4.39 30.00
C THR A 65 -9.11 -4.06 28.52
N PHE A 66 -7.99 -3.99 27.81
CA PHE A 66 -8.00 -3.81 26.37
C PHE A 66 -8.34 -5.12 25.66
N GLY A 67 -9.23 -5.06 24.66
CA GLY A 67 -9.49 -6.20 23.79
C GLY A 67 -8.29 -6.46 22.87
N MET A 68 -7.82 -7.70 22.77
CA MET A 68 -6.72 -8.06 21.86
C MET A 68 -7.07 -7.72 20.39
N GLY A 69 -8.35 -7.90 20.02
CA GLY A 69 -8.86 -7.56 18.68
C GLY A 69 -8.82 -6.06 18.35
N SER A 70 -9.04 -5.17 19.32
CA SER A 70 -8.96 -3.72 19.07
C SER A 70 -7.53 -3.23 18.92
N ILE A 71 -6.58 -3.84 19.63
CA ILE A 71 -5.14 -3.55 19.48
C ILE A 71 -4.64 -4.03 18.11
N MET A 72 -5.00 -5.25 17.70
CA MET A 72 -4.65 -5.74 16.37
C MET A 72 -5.26 -4.87 15.26
N LEU A 73 -6.54 -4.50 15.38
CA LEU A 73 -7.18 -3.61 14.40
C LEU A 73 -6.49 -2.24 14.34
N LEU A 74 -6.09 -1.68 15.48
CA LEU A 74 -5.38 -0.40 15.52
C LEU A 74 -4.00 -0.49 14.85
N ILE A 75 -3.27 -1.58 15.06
CA ILE A 75 -1.99 -1.86 14.38
C ILE A 75 -2.23 -2.04 12.88
N ILE A 76 -3.25 -2.81 12.48
CA ILE A 76 -3.60 -3.03 11.07
C ILE A 76 -4.00 -1.71 10.41
N VAL A 77 -4.80 -0.88 11.06
CA VAL A 77 -5.19 0.46 10.57
C VAL A 77 -3.96 1.37 10.46
N LEU A 78 -3.03 1.33 11.42
CA LEU A 78 -1.77 2.09 11.35
C LEU A 78 -0.87 1.61 10.20
N VAL A 79 -0.76 0.29 10.00
CA VAL A 79 0.04 -0.31 8.94
C VAL A 79 -0.59 -0.05 7.58
N ILE A 80 -1.92 -0.13 7.45
CA ILE A 80 -2.65 0.22 6.22
C ILE A 80 -2.45 1.70 5.94
N ASN A 81 -2.64 2.60 6.92
CA ASN A 81 -2.38 4.04 6.76
C ASN A 81 -0.93 4.29 6.30
N LEU A 82 0.05 3.67 6.95
CA LEU A 82 1.47 3.77 6.56
C LEU A 82 1.72 3.26 5.14
N ALA A 83 1.08 2.16 4.74
CA ALA A 83 1.20 1.59 3.40
C ALA A 83 0.54 2.47 2.32
N GLN A 84 -0.56 3.20 2.62
CA GLN A 84 -1.19 4.12 1.65
C GLN A 84 -0.28 5.29 1.28
N PHE A 85 0.59 5.72 2.22
CA PHE A 85 1.50 6.86 2.05
C PHE A 85 2.91 6.48 1.55
N MET A 86 3.29 5.21 1.66
CA MET A 86 4.58 4.68 1.15
C MET A 86 4.55 4.34 -0.34
N LEU A 87 3.37 4.27 -0.96
CA LEU A 87 3.23 4.08 -2.41
C LEU A 87 3.22 5.44 -3.11
N PRO A 88 3.99 5.63 -4.20
CA PRO A 88 4.14 6.92 -4.84
C PRO A 88 2.81 7.44 -5.41
N TRP A 89 2.17 8.35 -4.69
CA TRP A 89 1.02 9.12 -5.16
C TRP A 89 1.50 10.30 -6.00
N GLN A 90 1.92 10.04 -7.24
CA GLN A 90 1.97 11.10 -8.24
C GLN A 90 0.55 11.31 -8.77
N PRO A 91 0.05 12.56 -8.85
CA PRO A 91 -1.20 12.86 -9.52
C PRO A 91 -1.10 12.41 -10.99
N VAL A 92 -2.24 12.04 -11.54
CA VAL A 92 -2.35 11.53 -12.90
C VAL A 92 -3.10 12.58 -13.69
N PHE A 93 -2.48 13.07 -14.75
CA PHE A 93 -3.04 14.11 -15.61
C PHE A 93 -3.22 13.54 -17.02
N SER A 94 -4.28 13.99 -17.70
CA SER A 94 -4.58 13.65 -19.08
C SER A 94 -4.17 14.81 -19.99
N SER A 95 -3.46 14.52 -21.08
CA SER A 95 -3.14 15.52 -22.10
C SER A 95 -3.60 15.05 -23.48
N PRO A 96 -4.15 15.96 -24.31
CA PRO A 96 -4.61 15.62 -25.65
C PRO A 96 -3.42 15.36 -26.58
N VAL A 97 -3.58 14.38 -27.46
CA VAL A 97 -2.69 14.15 -28.61
C VAL A 97 -3.54 14.14 -29.87
N HIS A 98 -3.06 14.82 -30.91
CA HIS A 98 -3.69 14.80 -32.22
C HIS A 98 -2.66 15.07 -33.30
N GLY A 99 -2.89 14.53 -34.49
CA GLY A 99 -2.03 14.78 -35.63
C GLY A 99 -2.45 13.99 -36.87
N GLN A 100 -1.81 14.31 -37.98
CA GLN A 100 -1.96 13.62 -39.25
C GLN A 100 -0.58 13.32 -39.81
N VAL A 101 -0.42 12.14 -40.40
CA VAL A 101 0.82 11.68 -41.03
C VAL A 101 0.45 11.18 -42.42
N GLN A 102 1.10 11.76 -43.44
CA GLN A 102 0.98 11.27 -44.81
C GLN A 102 1.63 9.90 -44.91
N VAL A 103 0.92 8.92 -45.46
CA VAL A 103 1.43 7.57 -45.65
C VAL A 103 1.89 7.45 -47.09
N ASP A 104 3.21 7.52 -47.29
CA ASP A 104 3.82 7.27 -48.59
C ASP A 104 3.67 5.78 -48.98
N GLY A 105 3.63 5.49 -50.29
CA GLY A 105 3.46 4.13 -50.82
C GLY A 105 4.58 3.12 -50.45
N THR A 106 5.63 3.57 -49.76
CA THR A 106 6.69 2.72 -49.20
C THR A 106 6.29 2.07 -47.88
N ILE A 107 5.33 2.64 -47.15
CA ILE A 107 4.87 2.13 -45.86
C ILE A 107 3.88 0.99 -46.11
N LYS A 108 4.17 -0.18 -45.54
CA LYS A 108 3.33 -1.38 -45.64
C LYS A 108 2.70 -1.77 -44.30
N GLN A 109 3.24 -1.27 -43.20
CA GLN A 109 2.86 -1.66 -41.85
C GLN A 109 2.75 -0.46 -40.91
N VAL A 110 1.73 -0.48 -40.05
CA VAL A 110 1.53 0.47 -38.95
C VAL A 110 1.63 -0.27 -37.62
N GLU A 111 2.42 0.25 -36.68
CA GLU A 111 2.56 -0.30 -35.34
C GLU A 111 2.20 0.76 -34.28
N ILE A 112 1.18 0.46 -33.48
CA ILE A 112 0.67 1.34 -32.42
C ILE A 112 1.00 0.71 -31.07
N GLN A 113 1.82 1.38 -30.28
CA GLN A 113 2.22 0.94 -28.94
C GLN A 113 1.86 2.00 -27.92
N ILE A 114 0.87 1.70 -27.07
CA ILE A 114 0.52 2.56 -25.94
C ILE A 114 0.52 1.75 -24.64
N PRO A 115 1.00 2.30 -23.52
CA PRO A 115 1.09 1.55 -22.27
C PRO A 115 -0.30 1.23 -21.69
N ASP A 116 -1.19 2.22 -21.69
CA ASP A 116 -2.54 2.08 -21.17
C ASP A 116 -3.53 2.95 -21.98
N GLY A 117 -4.75 2.47 -22.13
CA GLY A 117 -5.84 3.19 -22.80
C GLY A 117 -6.52 2.44 -23.94
N LYS A 118 -7.80 2.78 -24.18
CA LYS A 118 -8.61 2.22 -25.26
C LYS A 118 -8.05 2.65 -26.61
N VAL A 119 -7.75 1.70 -27.49
CA VAL A 119 -7.35 1.98 -28.88
C VAL A 119 -8.53 1.66 -29.79
N SER A 120 -9.04 2.66 -30.50
CA SER A 120 -10.07 2.48 -31.54
C SER A 120 -9.43 2.70 -32.90
N ILE A 121 -9.47 1.70 -33.76
CA ILE A 121 -8.93 1.76 -35.12
C ILE A 121 -10.07 1.70 -36.12
N THR A 122 -10.06 2.62 -37.07
CA THR A 122 -11.03 2.65 -38.16
C THR A 122 -10.27 2.69 -39.47
N GLY A 123 -10.52 1.74 -40.36
CA GLY A 123 -9.92 1.78 -41.68
C GLY A 123 -10.51 2.91 -42.52
N THR A 124 -9.64 3.61 -43.25
CA THR A 124 -10.01 4.65 -44.21
C THR A 124 -9.48 4.31 -45.60
N THR A 125 -10.11 4.85 -46.64
CA THR A 125 -9.62 4.80 -48.03
C THR A 125 -8.57 5.87 -48.31
N GLU A 126 -8.45 6.87 -47.43
CA GLU A 126 -7.46 7.93 -47.55
C GLU A 126 -6.04 7.41 -47.26
N GLN A 127 -5.03 7.99 -47.91
CA GLN A 127 -3.61 7.69 -47.66
C GLN A 127 -3.04 8.55 -46.51
N VAL A 128 -3.91 9.00 -45.60
CA VAL A 128 -3.56 9.83 -44.45
C VAL A 128 -3.88 9.03 -43.20
N LEU A 129 -2.86 8.87 -42.34
CA LEU A 129 -3.09 8.36 -40.99
C LEU A 129 -3.42 9.54 -40.08
N SER A 130 -4.63 9.56 -39.54
CA SER A 130 -5.06 10.57 -38.57
C SER A 130 -5.21 9.94 -37.19
N TYR A 131 -4.83 10.66 -36.13
CA TYR A 131 -5.01 10.18 -34.77
C TYR A 131 -5.47 11.29 -33.84
N THR A 132 -6.33 10.94 -32.90
CA THR A 132 -6.83 11.83 -31.84
C THR A 132 -6.99 11.04 -30.55
N GLY A 133 -6.56 11.58 -29.42
CA GLY A 133 -6.61 10.85 -28.16
C GLY A 133 -6.36 11.70 -26.94
N GLN A 134 -6.62 11.11 -25.78
CA GLN A 134 -6.20 11.62 -24.47
C GLN A 134 -5.29 10.59 -23.85
N LEU A 135 -4.00 10.93 -23.73
CA LEU A 135 -3.01 10.09 -23.09
C LEU A 135 -2.78 10.56 -21.66
N VAL A 136 -2.29 9.66 -20.83
CA VAL A 136 -2.17 9.88 -19.40
C VAL A 136 -0.71 9.75 -18.97
N THR A 137 -0.28 10.65 -18.08
CA THR A 137 1.05 10.61 -17.46
C THR A 137 0.97 10.95 -15.98
N LYS A 138 1.95 10.45 -15.20
CA LYS A 138 2.10 10.75 -13.77
C LYS A 138 3.00 11.97 -13.61
N GLU A 139 2.41 13.12 -13.33
CA GLU A 139 3.12 14.40 -13.20
C GLU A 139 2.58 15.24 -12.05
N TRP A 140 3.28 16.32 -11.69
CA TRP A 140 2.89 17.19 -10.57
C TRP A 140 1.97 18.35 -10.96
N SER A 141 1.81 18.63 -12.26
CA SER A 141 0.91 19.67 -12.77
C SER A 141 0.43 19.35 -14.18
N GLN A 142 -0.70 19.95 -14.61
CA GLN A 142 -1.21 19.81 -15.98
C GLN A 142 -0.18 20.29 -17.02
N SER A 143 0.50 21.42 -16.77
CA SER A 143 1.52 21.95 -17.70
C SER A 143 2.74 21.02 -17.83
N ALA A 144 3.15 20.36 -16.74
CA ALA A 144 4.21 19.36 -16.78
C ALA A 144 3.76 18.11 -17.55
N ALA A 145 2.51 17.68 -17.38
CA ALA A 145 1.93 16.57 -18.12
C ALA A 145 1.87 16.82 -19.63
N ASP A 146 1.45 18.02 -20.04
CA ASP A 146 1.38 18.39 -21.45
C ASP A 146 2.78 18.40 -22.09
N LYS A 147 3.79 18.95 -21.40
CA LYS A 147 5.19 18.92 -21.84
C LYS A 147 5.76 17.50 -21.91
N ALA A 148 5.48 16.67 -20.90
CA ALA A 148 5.95 15.30 -20.84
C ALA A 148 5.35 14.45 -21.97
N ILE A 149 4.04 14.57 -22.22
CA ILE A 149 3.38 13.85 -23.32
C ILE A 149 3.88 14.35 -24.67
N ALA A 150 4.04 15.67 -24.86
CA ALA A 150 4.60 16.22 -26.10
C ALA A 150 6.04 15.75 -26.38
N ALA A 151 6.87 15.57 -25.34
CA ALA A 151 8.25 15.09 -25.49
C ALA A 151 8.34 13.57 -25.72
N ASN A 152 7.41 12.80 -25.17
CA ASN A 152 7.47 11.33 -25.14
C ASN A 152 6.61 10.67 -26.23
N TRP A 153 5.62 11.36 -26.78
CA TRP A 153 4.87 10.89 -27.94
C TRP A 153 5.71 11.02 -29.19
N LYS A 154 6.15 9.89 -29.75
CA LYS A 154 7.02 9.85 -30.92
C LYS A 154 6.38 9.05 -32.04
N ILE A 155 6.46 9.63 -33.24
CA ILE A 155 6.11 8.98 -34.49
C ILE A 155 7.42 8.78 -35.25
N ARG A 156 7.75 7.54 -35.56
CA ARG A 156 8.98 7.19 -36.27
C ARG A 156 8.64 6.37 -37.50
N THR A 157 9.23 6.73 -38.63
CA THR A 157 9.21 5.89 -39.83
C THR A 157 10.52 5.13 -39.90
N SER A 158 10.45 3.80 -39.97
CA SER A 158 11.62 2.92 -40.09
C SER A 158 11.40 1.98 -41.26
N GLY A 159 11.97 2.32 -42.42
CA GLY A 159 11.79 1.56 -43.65
C GLY A 159 10.33 1.51 -44.08
N ASP A 160 9.74 0.32 -44.07
CA ASP A 160 8.35 0.05 -44.46
C ASP A 160 7.35 0.15 -43.30
N ARG A 161 7.81 0.54 -42.10
CA ARG A 161 6.98 0.61 -40.88
C ARG A 161 6.81 2.03 -40.35
N LEU A 162 5.58 2.35 -40.01
CA LEU A 162 5.22 3.56 -39.28
C LEU A 162 4.89 3.19 -37.82
N VAL A 163 5.68 3.68 -36.88
CA VAL A 163 5.55 3.36 -35.45
C VAL A 163 5.07 4.56 -34.66
N LEU A 164 3.91 4.43 -34.03
CA LEU A 164 3.36 5.39 -33.07
C LEU A 164 3.60 4.84 -31.67
N THR A 165 4.47 5.49 -30.89
CA THR A 165 4.86 5.02 -29.56
C THR A 165 4.86 6.15 -28.53
N LEU A 166 4.40 5.82 -27.32
CA LEU A 166 4.57 6.66 -26.15
C LEU A 166 5.78 6.16 -25.33
N GLU A 167 6.93 6.80 -25.52
CA GLU A 167 8.17 6.46 -24.81
C GLU A 167 8.12 7.02 -23.38
N GLN A 168 7.46 6.30 -22.46
CA GLN A 168 7.56 6.59 -21.03
C GLN A 168 8.51 5.60 -20.34
N PRO A 169 9.30 6.03 -19.33
CA PRO A 169 10.04 5.11 -18.49
C PRO A 169 9.05 4.15 -17.85
N TYR A 170 9.24 2.88 -18.22
CA TYR A 170 8.47 1.71 -17.83
C TYR A 170 7.98 1.77 -16.37
N LEU A 171 6.70 2.11 -16.18
CA LEU A 171 5.99 1.71 -14.96
C LEU A 171 5.59 0.26 -15.15
N SER A 172 6.50 -0.65 -14.76
CA SER A 172 6.19 -2.06 -14.61
C SER A 172 4.84 -2.19 -13.89
N HIS A 173 3.87 -2.83 -14.53
CA HIS A 173 2.61 -3.23 -13.90
C HIS A 173 2.87 -4.25 -12.79
N LYS A 174 3.40 -3.80 -11.65
CA LYS A 174 3.03 -4.39 -10.37
C LYS A 174 1.75 -3.68 -9.97
N PHE A 175 0.62 -4.27 -10.38
CA PHE A 175 -0.70 -3.89 -9.90
C PHE A 175 -0.62 -3.75 -8.37
N SER A 176 -0.70 -2.52 -7.87
CA SER A 176 -0.73 -2.29 -6.44
C SER A 176 -2.17 -2.48 -5.98
N LEU A 177 -2.37 -3.08 -4.81
CA LEU A 177 -3.70 -3.20 -4.16
C LEU A 177 -4.44 -1.83 -4.09
N PHE A 178 -3.70 -0.72 -4.19
CA PHE A 178 -4.19 0.65 -4.21
C PHE A 178 -4.74 1.16 -5.55
N ASP A 179 -4.34 0.57 -6.69
CA ASP A 179 -4.89 0.96 -7.99
C ASP A 179 -6.38 0.61 -8.09
N TRP A 180 -6.84 -0.43 -7.37
CA TRP A 180 -8.25 -0.78 -7.23
C TRP A 180 -9.10 0.31 -6.53
N PHE A 181 -8.48 1.12 -5.68
CA PHE A 181 -9.16 2.23 -4.99
C PHE A 181 -9.10 3.55 -5.77
N ARG A 182 -8.41 3.64 -6.90
CA ARG A 182 -8.22 4.91 -7.62
C ARG A 182 -9.47 5.24 -8.46
N LYS A 183 -9.94 6.50 -8.41
CA LYS A 183 -10.86 7.02 -9.43
C LYS A 183 -10.00 7.25 -10.68
N SER A 184 -10.18 6.44 -11.71
CA SER A 184 -9.47 6.64 -12.97
C SER A 184 -9.78 8.06 -13.47
N PRO A 185 -8.76 8.89 -13.81
CA PRO A 185 -9.00 9.97 -14.74
C PRO A 185 -9.65 9.38 -16.00
N ARG A 186 -10.41 10.19 -16.76
CA ARG A 186 -11.03 9.77 -18.03
C ARG A 186 -10.11 8.78 -18.74
N SER A 187 -10.57 7.54 -18.89
CA SER A 187 -9.73 6.43 -19.31
C SER A 187 -8.97 6.86 -20.57
N PRO A 188 -7.64 6.70 -20.61
CA PRO A 188 -6.88 7.12 -21.77
C PRO A 188 -7.47 6.44 -23.00
N TYR A 189 -7.56 7.18 -24.10
CA TYR A 189 -8.04 6.64 -25.36
C TYR A 189 -7.26 7.21 -26.53
N LEU A 190 -7.15 6.43 -27.59
CA LEU A 190 -6.52 6.79 -28.83
C LEU A 190 -7.37 6.27 -29.98
N ASN A 191 -7.95 7.19 -30.74
CA ASN A 191 -8.66 6.90 -31.98
C ASN A 191 -7.69 7.12 -33.14
N VAL A 192 -7.51 6.11 -33.98
CA VAL A 192 -6.61 6.14 -35.12
C VAL A 192 -7.37 5.74 -36.38
N GLN A 193 -7.32 6.59 -37.40
CA GLN A 193 -7.76 6.23 -38.74
C GLN A 193 -6.55 5.77 -39.52
N VAL A 194 -6.59 4.53 -40.00
CA VAL A 194 -5.46 3.90 -40.70
C VAL A 194 -5.90 3.55 -42.12
N PRO A 195 -5.06 3.76 -43.16
CA PRO A 195 -5.38 3.27 -44.49
C PRO A 195 -5.65 1.77 -44.46
N GLN A 196 -6.83 1.35 -44.92
CA GLN A 196 -7.38 0.00 -44.71
C GLN A 196 -6.52 -1.14 -45.29
N VAL A 197 -5.62 -0.82 -46.22
CA VAL A 197 -4.74 -1.77 -46.92
C VAL A 197 -3.43 -2.07 -46.19
N LEU A 198 -3.17 -1.43 -45.05
CA LEU A 198 -1.92 -1.58 -44.30
C LEU A 198 -2.06 -2.61 -43.19
N LEU A 199 -1.05 -3.48 -43.07
CA LEU A 199 -0.96 -4.40 -41.94
C LEU A 199 -0.84 -3.58 -40.65
N THR A 200 -1.73 -3.82 -39.69
CA THR A 200 -1.77 -3.01 -38.47
C THR A 200 -1.53 -3.88 -37.24
N LYS A 201 -0.52 -3.48 -36.46
CA LYS A 201 -0.15 -4.13 -35.21
C LYS A 201 -0.44 -3.20 -34.03
N VAL A 202 -1.15 -3.72 -33.03
CA VAL A 202 -1.58 -2.95 -31.85
C VAL A 202 -1.12 -3.66 -30.59
N SER A 203 -0.50 -2.91 -29.68
CA SER A 203 -0.09 -3.43 -28.37
C SER A 203 -0.43 -2.45 -27.26
N THR A 204 -1.16 -2.92 -26.26
CA THR A 204 -1.52 -2.19 -25.03
C THR A 204 -1.43 -3.08 -23.80
N SER A 205 -1.37 -2.53 -22.58
CA SER A 205 -1.34 -3.36 -21.35
C SER A 205 -2.75 -3.62 -20.82
N ASN A 206 -3.54 -2.56 -20.57
CA ASN A 206 -4.88 -2.72 -19.96
C ASN A 206 -6.02 -2.21 -20.82
N GLY A 207 -5.72 -1.56 -21.95
CA GLY A 207 -6.70 -0.94 -22.82
C GLY A 207 -7.55 -1.94 -23.61
N ALA A 208 -8.81 -1.55 -23.85
CA ALA A 208 -9.65 -2.19 -24.86
C ALA A 208 -9.08 -1.89 -26.26
N ILE A 209 -9.17 -2.86 -27.18
CA ILE A 209 -8.82 -2.66 -28.59
C ILE A 209 -10.09 -2.86 -29.40
N GLU A 210 -10.50 -1.84 -30.16
CA GLU A 210 -11.63 -1.90 -31.08
C GLU A 210 -11.13 -1.64 -32.49
N VAL A 211 -11.49 -2.51 -33.44
CA VAL A 211 -11.08 -2.38 -34.85
C VAL A 211 -12.29 -2.55 -35.74
N ILE A 212 -12.46 -1.61 -36.68
CA ILE A 212 -13.57 -1.61 -37.64
C ILE A 212 -13.06 -1.29 -39.05
N HIS A 213 -13.58 -2.01 -40.06
CA HIS A 213 -13.37 -1.75 -41.49
C HIS A 213 -11.92 -1.84 -41.98
N MET A 214 -11.25 -2.99 -41.78
CA MET A 214 -9.88 -3.19 -42.29
C MET A 214 -9.85 -4.18 -43.45
N LYS A 215 -8.98 -3.97 -44.44
CA LYS A 215 -8.79 -4.93 -45.54
C LYS A 215 -7.58 -5.82 -45.35
N ALA A 216 -6.54 -5.30 -44.70
CA ALA A 216 -5.30 -6.02 -44.42
C ALA A 216 -5.32 -6.77 -43.08
N ASP A 217 -4.25 -7.53 -42.85
CA ASP A 217 -4.04 -8.33 -41.65
C ASP A 217 -3.87 -7.49 -40.38
N MET A 218 -4.33 -8.03 -39.25
CA MET A 218 -4.30 -7.40 -37.92
C MET A 218 -3.61 -8.28 -36.88
N ASP A 219 -2.64 -7.73 -36.12
CA ASP A 219 -2.05 -8.38 -34.92
C ASP A 219 -2.29 -7.51 -33.68
N MET A 220 -3.12 -7.98 -32.76
CA MET A 220 -3.56 -7.25 -31.57
C MET A 220 -3.17 -7.99 -30.29
N LYS A 221 -2.55 -7.26 -29.36
CA LYS A 221 -2.13 -7.80 -28.06
C LYS A 221 -2.51 -6.85 -26.94
N THR A 222 -3.16 -7.39 -25.92
CA THR A 222 -3.41 -6.72 -24.64
C THR A 222 -3.17 -7.69 -23.49
N LEU A 223 -3.06 -7.23 -22.24
CA LEU A 223 -3.02 -8.13 -21.08
C LEU A 223 -4.42 -8.24 -20.46
N ASN A 224 -5.09 -7.11 -20.24
CA ASN A 224 -6.33 -7.08 -19.45
C ASN A 224 -7.58 -6.61 -20.22
N GLY A 225 -7.43 -5.82 -21.28
CA GLY A 225 -8.59 -5.22 -21.95
C GLY A 225 -9.30 -6.17 -22.92
N PRO A 226 -10.60 -5.92 -23.22
CA PRO A 226 -11.32 -6.65 -24.25
C PRO A 226 -10.82 -6.28 -25.65
N ILE A 227 -10.90 -7.22 -26.59
CA ILE A 227 -10.60 -6.99 -28.00
C ILE A 227 -11.90 -7.21 -28.79
N ALA A 228 -12.38 -6.20 -29.51
CA ALA A 228 -13.52 -6.31 -30.40
C ALA A 228 -13.11 -5.96 -31.84
N VAL A 229 -13.41 -6.85 -32.77
CA VAL A 229 -13.02 -6.73 -34.17
C VAL A 229 -14.24 -6.91 -35.04
N GLN A 230 -14.48 -5.95 -35.94
CA GLN A 230 -15.63 -5.97 -36.83
C GLN A 230 -15.24 -5.63 -38.27
N GLN A 231 -15.78 -6.38 -39.24
CA GLN A 231 -15.63 -6.09 -40.68
C GLN A 231 -14.15 -6.00 -41.10
N VAL A 232 -13.48 -7.16 -41.08
CA VAL A 232 -12.08 -7.27 -41.51
C VAL A 232 -11.95 -8.32 -42.62
N GLU A 233 -11.39 -7.92 -43.77
CA GLU A 233 -11.19 -8.82 -44.93
C GLU A 233 -9.94 -9.70 -44.74
N GLY A 234 -8.89 -9.18 -44.10
CA GLY A 234 -7.64 -9.88 -43.83
C GLY A 234 -7.67 -10.85 -42.63
N ASN A 235 -6.52 -11.46 -42.34
CA ASN A 235 -6.36 -12.38 -41.21
C ASN A 235 -6.25 -11.61 -39.90
N VAL A 236 -6.86 -12.14 -38.83
CA VAL A 236 -6.90 -11.49 -37.52
C VAL A 236 -6.27 -12.37 -36.45
N LYS A 237 -5.28 -11.80 -35.75
CA LYS A 237 -4.65 -12.40 -34.58
C LYS A 237 -4.89 -11.53 -33.35
N ALA A 238 -5.55 -12.07 -32.34
CA ALA A 238 -5.87 -11.39 -31.09
C ALA A 238 -5.41 -12.19 -29.89
N LYS A 239 -4.65 -11.56 -28.98
CA LYS A 239 -4.23 -12.17 -27.72
C LYS A 239 -4.52 -11.26 -26.53
N THR A 240 -5.13 -11.82 -25.49
CA THR A 240 -5.32 -11.18 -24.19
C THR A 240 -5.05 -12.17 -23.06
N SER A 241 -4.86 -11.73 -21.82
CA SER A 241 -4.80 -12.66 -20.67
C SER A 241 -6.14 -12.74 -19.97
N ASN A 242 -6.78 -11.59 -19.74
CA ASN A 242 -8.01 -11.52 -18.94
C ASN A 242 -9.24 -10.98 -19.69
N GLY A 243 -9.06 -10.26 -20.79
CA GLY A 243 -10.17 -9.65 -21.53
C GLY A 243 -10.97 -10.65 -22.38
N SER A 244 -12.21 -10.29 -22.71
CA SER A 244 -12.98 -11.00 -23.73
C SER A 244 -12.47 -10.69 -25.13
N ILE A 245 -12.61 -11.63 -26.05
CA ILE A 245 -12.34 -11.39 -27.47
C ILE A 245 -13.65 -11.59 -28.24
N GLU A 246 -14.06 -10.59 -28.99
CA GLU A 246 -15.23 -10.62 -29.86
C GLU A 246 -14.80 -10.34 -31.30
N MET A 247 -15.17 -11.23 -32.22
CA MET A 247 -14.90 -11.06 -33.63
C MET A 247 -16.18 -11.24 -34.42
N THR A 248 -16.54 -10.24 -35.22
CA THR A 248 -17.76 -10.23 -36.03
C THR A 248 -17.46 -9.87 -37.49
N LYS A 249 -17.97 -10.65 -38.46
CA LYS A 249 -17.80 -10.40 -39.91
C LYS A 249 -16.32 -10.33 -40.32
N ILE A 250 -15.63 -11.46 -40.21
CA ILE A 250 -14.23 -11.60 -40.62
C ILE A 250 -14.18 -12.49 -41.86
N GLU A 251 -13.59 -12.01 -42.97
CA GLU A 251 -13.48 -12.79 -44.21
C GLU A 251 -12.24 -13.71 -44.20
N GLY A 252 -11.14 -13.26 -43.59
CA GLY A 252 -9.93 -14.07 -43.41
C GLY A 252 -10.01 -15.07 -42.25
N SER A 253 -8.84 -15.65 -41.91
CA SER A 253 -8.71 -16.56 -40.75
C SER A 253 -8.60 -15.81 -39.42
N ALA A 254 -9.08 -16.42 -38.34
CA ALA A 254 -9.11 -15.81 -37.00
C ALA A 254 -8.38 -16.65 -35.95
N HIS A 255 -7.41 -16.06 -35.26
CA HIS A 255 -6.66 -16.67 -34.17
C HIS A 255 -6.83 -15.88 -32.87
N MET A 256 -7.41 -16.52 -31.86
CA MET A 256 -7.81 -15.91 -30.59
C MET A 256 -7.26 -16.70 -29.41
N ASP A 257 -6.46 -16.05 -28.58
CA ASP A 257 -5.96 -16.61 -27.31
C ASP A 257 -6.35 -15.72 -26.13
N THR A 258 -6.98 -16.31 -25.11
CA THR A 258 -7.17 -15.70 -23.79
C THR A 258 -6.88 -16.69 -22.68
N SER A 259 -6.63 -16.25 -21.44
CA SER A 259 -6.55 -17.18 -20.31
C SER A 259 -7.88 -17.26 -19.56
N ASN A 260 -8.51 -16.12 -19.31
CA ASN A 260 -9.70 -16.03 -18.46
C ASN A 260 -10.94 -15.47 -19.15
N GLY A 261 -10.80 -14.79 -20.29
CA GLY A 261 -11.93 -14.12 -20.94
C GLY A 261 -12.78 -15.04 -21.80
N THR A 262 -14.01 -14.58 -22.07
CA THR A 262 -14.93 -15.21 -23.04
C THR A 262 -14.50 -14.88 -24.46
N ILE A 263 -14.56 -15.87 -25.36
CA ILE A 263 -14.38 -15.68 -26.80
C ILE A 263 -15.76 -15.76 -27.46
N THR A 264 -16.15 -14.72 -28.19
CA THR A 264 -17.40 -14.67 -28.95
C THR A 264 -17.08 -14.55 -30.44
N LEU A 265 -17.63 -15.46 -31.23
CA LEU A 265 -17.41 -15.58 -32.67
C LEU A 265 -18.73 -15.31 -33.40
N GLY A 266 -18.74 -14.33 -34.30
CA GLY A 266 -19.87 -13.99 -35.16
C GLY A 266 -19.45 -13.92 -36.63
N SER A 267 -20.03 -14.74 -37.49
CA SER A 267 -19.82 -14.67 -38.96
C SER A 267 -18.33 -14.58 -39.37
N ILE A 268 -17.60 -15.71 -39.27
CA ILE A 268 -16.20 -15.81 -39.72
C ILE A 268 -16.15 -16.77 -40.90
N ALA A 269 -15.59 -16.32 -42.03
CA ALA A 269 -15.56 -17.11 -43.26
C ALA A 269 -14.37 -18.09 -43.31
N GLY A 270 -13.18 -17.68 -42.83
CA GLY A 270 -12.00 -18.53 -42.81
C GLY A 270 -11.90 -19.47 -41.59
N SER A 271 -10.76 -20.15 -41.49
CA SER A 271 -10.41 -21.02 -40.36
C SER A 271 -10.38 -20.27 -39.02
N VAL A 272 -10.79 -20.97 -37.94
CA VAL A 272 -10.85 -20.40 -36.59
C VAL A 272 -10.01 -21.22 -35.63
N PHE A 273 -9.14 -20.54 -34.89
CA PHE A 273 -8.47 -21.09 -33.72
C PHE A 273 -8.80 -20.24 -32.50
N ALA A 274 -9.56 -20.80 -31.56
CA ALA A 274 -9.97 -20.13 -30.33
C ALA A 274 -9.52 -20.93 -29.10
N ARG A 275 -8.76 -20.30 -28.20
CA ARG A 275 -8.28 -20.94 -26.98
C ARG A 275 -8.51 -20.06 -25.76
N THR A 276 -9.09 -20.65 -24.72
CA THR A 276 -9.19 -20.06 -23.38
C THR A 276 -8.84 -21.09 -22.30
N SER A 277 -8.47 -20.69 -21.09
CA SER A 277 -8.25 -21.65 -19.99
C SER A 277 -9.50 -21.77 -19.12
N ASN A 278 -10.09 -20.63 -18.75
CA ASN A 278 -11.22 -20.57 -17.83
C ASN A 278 -12.49 -19.96 -18.43
N GLY A 279 -12.40 -19.26 -19.56
CA GLY A 279 -13.52 -18.57 -20.16
C GLY A 279 -14.41 -19.45 -21.04
N HIS A 280 -15.55 -18.89 -21.43
CA HIS A 280 -16.50 -19.54 -22.33
C HIS A 280 -16.14 -19.25 -23.79
N ILE A 281 -16.41 -20.21 -24.67
CA ILE A 281 -16.36 -19.96 -26.12
C ILE A 281 -17.79 -20.01 -26.64
N GLN A 282 -18.26 -18.91 -27.20
CA GLN A 282 -19.58 -18.80 -27.82
C GLN A 282 -19.40 -18.53 -29.30
N ALA A 283 -19.97 -19.37 -30.14
CA ALA A 283 -19.98 -19.15 -31.58
C ALA A 283 -21.40 -19.11 -32.10
N ASN A 284 -21.72 -18.07 -32.86
CA ASN A 284 -22.94 -17.96 -33.63
C ASN A 284 -22.58 -17.53 -35.05
N SER A 285 -22.36 -18.50 -35.94
CA SER A 285 -21.81 -18.23 -37.26
C SER A 285 -22.18 -19.31 -38.27
N VAL A 286 -22.11 -18.91 -39.53
CA VAL A 286 -21.96 -19.88 -40.61
C VAL A 286 -20.52 -20.41 -40.59
N VAL A 287 -20.33 -21.72 -40.71
CA VAL A 287 -19.00 -22.35 -40.73
C VAL A 287 -18.70 -22.82 -42.15
N ASN A 288 -17.62 -22.30 -42.72
CA ASN A 288 -17.16 -22.63 -44.08
C ASN A 288 -15.82 -23.38 -44.10
N GLU A 289 -14.99 -23.24 -43.06
CA GLU A 289 -13.66 -23.85 -42.93
C GLU A 289 -13.45 -24.47 -41.54
N ASP A 290 -12.35 -25.21 -41.37
CA ASP A 290 -12.06 -25.95 -40.13
C ASP A 290 -11.87 -25.05 -38.91
N TRP A 291 -12.50 -25.46 -37.80
CA TRP A 291 -12.51 -24.71 -36.54
C TRP A 291 -11.94 -25.54 -35.39
N GLU A 292 -11.03 -24.96 -34.62
CA GLU A 292 -10.49 -25.54 -33.38
C GLU A 292 -10.78 -24.61 -32.19
N CYS A 293 -11.59 -25.09 -31.25
CA CYS A 293 -12.01 -24.37 -30.05
C CYS A 293 -11.65 -25.16 -28.79
N ASN A 294 -10.79 -24.61 -27.94
CA ASN A 294 -10.24 -25.30 -26.77
C ASN A 294 -10.46 -24.49 -25.49
N THR A 295 -10.99 -25.13 -24.43
CA THR A 295 -11.09 -24.52 -23.09
C THR A 295 -10.85 -25.52 -21.96
N SER A 296 -10.03 -25.21 -20.96
CA SER A 296 -9.78 -26.18 -19.87
C SER A 296 -11.00 -26.33 -18.95
N ASN A 297 -11.63 -25.23 -18.53
CA ASN A 297 -12.67 -25.24 -17.50
C ASN A 297 -14.01 -24.62 -17.94
N GLY A 298 -14.07 -23.93 -19.07
CA GLY A 298 -15.27 -23.20 -19.50
C GLY A 298 -16.20 -24.03 -20.40
N THR A 299 -17.43 -23.55 -20.56
CA THR A 299 -18.36 -24.08 -21.56
C THR A 299 -18.05 -23.60 -22.98
N ILE A 300 -18.16 -24.50 -23.96
CA ILE A 300 -18.21 -24.18 -25.40
C ILE A 300 -19.67 -24.27 -25.84
N LYS A 301 -20.25 -23.16 -26.30
CA LYS A 301 -21.58 -23.10 -26.93
C LYS A 301 -21.46 -22.71 -28.39
N MET A 302 -21.99 -23.54 -29.28
CA MET A 302 -21.92 -23.30 -30.72
C MET A 302 -23.31 -23.40 -31.35
N THR A 303 -23.81 -22.30 -31.89
CA THR A 303 -24.98 -22.30 -32.77
C THR A 303 -24.49 -22.12 -34.20
N LEU A 304 -24.50 -23.20 -34.95
CA LEU A 304 -23.82 -23.25 -36.24
C LEU A 304 -24.83 -23.54 -37.35
N SER A 305 -24.64 -22.84 -38.46
CA SER A 305 -25.22 -23.19 -39.77
C SER A 305 -24.03 -23.41 -40.71
N GLY A 306 -24.06 -24.32 -41.68
CA GLY A 306 -22.85 -24.54 -42.48
C GLY A 306 -23.00 -25.51 -43.64
N GLU A 307 -22.03 -25.44 -44.54
CA GLU A 307 -21.84 -26.29 -45.72
C GLU A 307 -21.43 -27.74 -45.33
N PRO A 308 -21.70 -28.74 -46.18
CA PRO A 308 -21.21 -30.10 -45.96
C PRO A 308 -19.66 -30.16 -46.05
N ASN A 309 -19.02 -30.90 -45.13
CA ASN A 309 -17.58 -31.22 -45.06
C ASN A 309 -16.65 -30.28 -44.24
N VAL A 310 -17.13 -29.68 -43.16
CA VAL A 310 -16.26 -28.93 -42.24
C VAL A 310 -15.93 -29.71 -40.96
N THR A 311 -14.68 -29.67 -40.51
CA THR A 311 -14.27 -30.27 -39.23
C THR A 311 -14.28 -29.24 -38.10
N ILE A 312 -15.01 -29.55 -37.03
CA ILE A 312 -15.06 -28.71 -35.83
C ILE A 312 -14.54 -29.50 -34.63
N GLN A 313 -13.36 -29.12 -34.15
CA GLN A 313 -12.76 -29.69 -32.95
C GLN A 313 -13.05 -28.80 -31.75
N ALA A 314 -13.92 -29.24 -30.86
CA ALA A 314 -14.18 -28.60 -29.58
C ALA A 314 -13.64 -29.48 -28.44
N LYS A 315 -12.73 -28.95 -27.60
CA LYS A 315 -12.14 -29.71 -26.47
C LYS A 315 -12.32 -28.96 -25.16
N THR A 316 -12.75 -29.69 -24.13
CA THR A 316 -12.71 -29.21 -22.75
C THR A 316 -12.36 -30.28 -21.73
N SER A 317 -11.62 -29.90 -20.69
CA SER A 317 -11.19 -30.83 -19.63
C SER A 317 -12.22 -30.96 -18.51
N ASN A 318 -12.74 -29.84 -18.01
CA ASN A 318 -13.68 -29.77 -16.88
C ASN A 318 -14.97 -28.99 -17.19
N GLY A 319 -15.14 -28.52 -18.44
CA GLY A 319 -16.29 -27.76 -18.89
C GLY A 319 -17.38 -28.61 -19.57
N SER A 320 -18.32 -27.95 -20.23
CA SER A 320 -19.37 -28.59 -21.05
C SER A 320 -19.30 -28.10 -22.48
N ILE A 321 -19.67 -28.96 -23.43
CA ILE A 321 -19.83 -28.60 -24.85
C ILE A 321 -21.31 -28.77 -25.17
N GLY A 322 -21.94 -27.71 -25.70
CA GLY A 322 -23.34 -27.72 -26.10
C GLY A 322 -23.55 -26.84 -27.33
N GLY A 323 -24.69 -26.98 -28.00
CA GLY A 323 -24.93 -26.24 -29.23
C GLY A 323 -26.16 -26.72 -29.97
N ASP A 324 -26.59 -25.90 -30.92
CA ASP A 324 -27.64 -26.23 -31.87
C ASP A 324 -27.07 -26.12 -33.29
N ALA A 325 -27.25 -27.15 -34.10
CA ALA A 325 -26.80 -27.17 -35.48
C ALA A 325 -28.04 -27.07 -36.38
N ASN A 326 -28.43 -25.85 -36.70
CA ASN A 326 -29.56 -25.60 -37.59
C ASN A 326 -29.05 -25.48 -39.02
N GLY A 327 -29.10 -26.60 -39.75
CA GLY A 327 -28.80 -26.68 -41.18
C GLY A 327 -29.25 -28.01 -41.78
N LYS A 328 -29.84 -27.97 -42.97
CA LYS A 328 -30.07 -29.16 -43.81
C LYS A 328 -28.70 -29.66 -44.28
N SER A 329 -27.97 -30.40 -43.45
CA SER A 329 -26.64 -30.90 -43.79
C SER A 329 -26.62 -32.42 -43.72
N THR A 330 -26.41 -33.05 -44.87
CA THR A 330 -26.16 -34.48 -45.06
C THR A 330 -24.70 -34.86 -44.80
N GLY A 331 -23.91 -34.02 -44.12
CA GLY A 331 -22.50 -34.24 -43.82
C GLY A 331 -22.22 -34.45 -42.32
N MET A 332 -21.29 -35.35 -41.99
CA MET A 332 -20.90 -35.66 -40.61
C MET A 332 -20.18 -34.47 -39.94
N VAL A 333 -20.83 -33.80 -38.99
CA VAL A 333 -20.16 -32.91 -38.04
C VAL A 333 -19.43 -33.77 -37.00
N ASN A 334 -18.13 -33.98 -37.19
CA ASN A 334 -17.30 -34.79 -36.27
C ASN A 334 -16.87 -33.98 -35.04
N ILE A 335 -17.77 -33.83 -34.06
CA ILE A 335 -17.43 -33.23 -32.76
C ILE A 335 -16.66 -34.26 -31.92
N ARG A 336 -15.32 -34.20 -31.92
CA ARG A 336 -14.50 -35.00 -30.99
C ARG A 336 -14.33 -34.29 -29.65
N ALA A 337 -15.24 -34.53 -28.73
CA ALA A 337 -15.07 -34.17 -27.32
C ALA A 337 -14.22 -35.25 -26.61
N ARG A 338 -13.05 -34.88 -26.07
CA ARG A 338 -12.22 -35.75 -25.22
C ARG A 338 -12.30 -35.27 -23.77
N TRP A 339 -12.92 -36.07 -22.90
CA TRP A 339 -13.05 -35.81 -21.47
C TRP A 339 -11.83 -36.35 -20.72
N GLU A 340 -11.23 -35.56 -19.84
CA GLU A 340 -10.04 -35.97 -19.07
C GLU A 340 -10.32 -35.93 -17.56
N ARG A 341 -11.45 -36.54 -17.14
CA ARG A 341 -11.68 -37.27 -15.87
C ARG A 341 -13.18 -37.40 -15.59
N VAL A 342 -13.60 -38.61 -15.21
CA VAL A 342 -14.94 -38.92 -14.71
C VAL A 342 -15.03 -38.48 -13.24
N PRO A 343 -15.98 -37.61 -12.84
CA PRO A 343 -16.22 -37.38 -11.42
C PRO A 343 -16.97 -38.59 -10.83
N THR A 344 -16.26 -39.36 -10.01
CA THR A 344 -16.86 -40.37 -9.13
C THR A 344 -17.69 -39.68 -8.05
N ARG A 345 -19.00 -39.57 -8.25
CA ARG A 345 -20.01 -39.62 -7.17
C ARG A 345 -21.30 -40.25 -7.68
N CYS A 346 -21.37 -41.58 -7.60
CA CYS A 346 -22.64 -42.28 -7.45
C CYS A 346 -23.15 -42.05 -6.02
N SER A 347 -24.28 -41.38 -5.88
CA SER A 347 -25.00 -41.24 -4.61
C SER A 347 -26.19 -42.19 -4.57
N CYS A 348 -25.97 -43.36 -3.96
CA CYS A 348 -27.04 -44.26 -3.52
C CYS A 348 -26.48 -45.29 -2.53
N LEU A 349 -26.65 -45.06 -1.21
CA LEU A 349 -26.99 -46.05 -0.17
C LEU A 349 -26.89 -45.45 1.25
N GLN A 350 -27.77 -45.96 2.11
CA GLN A 350 -28.28 -45.47 3.40
C GLN A 350 -27.33 -45.57 4.62
N PRO A 351 -27.72 -45.03 5.80
CA PRO A 351 -26.84 -44.76 6.94
C PRO A 351 -26.87 -45.87 8.01
N MET A 352 -25.73 -46.16 8.65
CA MET A 352 -25.67 -46.74 10.02
C MET A 352 -24.31 -46.48 10.66
N GLY A 353 -24.30 -46.19 11.97
CA GLY A 353 -23.12 -46.42 12.82
C GLY A 353 -22.77 -45.31 13.81
N LYS A 354 -23.30 -45.41 15.04
CA LYS A 354 -22.85 -44.66 16.23
C LYS A 354 -21.40 -45.02 16.56
N PHE A 355 -20.58 -44.03 16.93
CA PHE A 355 -19.40 -44.24 17.78
C PHE A 355 -19.39 -43.26 18.96
N LYS A 356 -19.38 -43.83 20.17
CA LYS A 356 -19.09 -43.16 21.45
C LYS A 356 -17.60 -42.82 21.50
N TYR A 357 -17.25 -41.64 22.01
CA TYR A 357 -15.94 -41.41 22.64
C TYR A 357 -16.12 -41.01 24.10
N PHE A 358 -15.48 -41.79 24.97
CA PHE A 358 -15.25 -41.54 26.39
C PHE A 358 -14.24 -40.38 26.56
N GLY A 359 -14.44 -39.55 27.57
CA GLY A 359 -13.70 -38.30 27.77
C GLY A 359 -12.38 -38.43 28.53
N GLN A 360 -11.75 -37.26 28.76
CA GLN A 360 -11.00 -36.93 29.98
C GLN A 360 -10.75 -35.42 30.04
N SER A 361 -11.12 -34.80 31.15
CA SER A 361 -10.78 -33.42 31.50
C SER A 361 -9.33 -33.33 31.99
N LYS A 362 -8.51 -32.45 31.40
CA LYS A 362 -7.30 -31.93 32.05
C LYS A 362 -7.28 -30.40 31.96
N GLY A 363 -6.99 -29.80 33.11
CA GLY A 363 -7.16 -28.38 33.39
C GLY A 363 -6.30 -27.45 32.52
N VAL A 364 -6.91 -26.32 32.17
CA VAL A 364 -6.28 -25.19 31.48
C VAL A 364 -6.03 -24.10 32.52
N SER A 365 -4.79 -23.94 32.97
CA SER A 365 -4.37 -22.80 33.81
C SER A 365 -3.02 -22.18 33.45
N THR A 366 -2.37 -22.58 32.35
CA THR A 366 -1.01 -22.11 32.01
C THR A 366 -0.94 -20.96 30.99
N GLY A 367 -2.03 -20.61 30.29
CA GLY A 367 -1.97 -19.65 29.17
C GLY A 367 -1.91 -18.15 29.51
N ILE A 368 -2.22 -17.74 30.75
CA ILE A 368 -2.34 -16.30 31.09
C ILE A 368 -0.98 -15.68 31.49
N GLU A 369 -0.08 -16.45 32.12
CA GLU A 369 1.24 -15.94 32.52
C GLU A 369 2.22 -15.83 31.34
N GLU A 370 2.14 -16.73 30.36
CA GLU A 370 2.95 -16.70 29.14
C GLU A 370 2.64 -15.47 28.27
N GLY A 371 1.37 -15.07 28.13
CA GLY A 371 0.98 -13.90 27.35
C GLY A 371 1.48 -12.56 27.92
N VAL A 372 1.57 -12.44 29.25
CA VAL A 372 2.06 -11.21 29.92
C VAL A 372 3.58 -11.11 29.89
N THR A 373 4.28 -12.24 29.89
CA THR A 373 5.75 -12.28 29.77
C THR A 373 6.19 -12.01 28.34
N LEU A 374 5.49 -12.56 27.35
CA LEU A 374 5.75 -12.32 25.92
C LEU A 374 5.63 -10.83 25.57
N GLY A 375 4.54 -10.16 26.01
CA GLY A 375 4.34 -8.72 25.75
C GLY A 375 5.42 -7.80 26.33
N LYS A 376 5.99 -8.15 27.51
CA LYS A 376 7.11 -7.39 28.10
C LYS A 376 8.42 -7.58 27.36
N ILE A 377 8.65 -8.75 26.76
CA ILE A 377 9.84 -9.03 25.95
C ILE A 377 9.74 -8.28 24.62
N THR A 378 8.57 -8.30 23.98
CA THR A 378 8.32 -7.58 22.71
C THR A 378 8.56 -6.08 22.84
N ILE A 379 8.07 -5.44 23.91
CA ILE A 379 8.29 -3.99 24.13
C ILE A 379 9.78 -3.68 24.28
N ARG A 380 10.54 -4.53 24.99
CA ARG A 380 11.98 -4.34 25.16
C ARG A 380 12.69 -4.40 23.82
N ILE A 381 12.40 -5.42 23.02
CA ILE A 381 13.01 -5.59 21.69
C ILE A 381 12.73 -4.37 20.82
N ILE A 382 11.48 -3.89 20.79
CA ILE A 382 11.10 -2.70 20.01
C ILE A 382 11.89 -1.47 20.44
N VAL A 383 11.99 -1.19 21.75
CA VAL A 383 12.75 -0.03 22.25
C VAL A 383 14.23 -0.12 21.89
N PHE A 384 14.85 -1.31 22.02
CA PHE A 384 16.24 -1.53 21.63
C PHE A 384 16.44 -1.32 20.13
N VAL A 385 15.61 -1.94 19.29
CA VAL A 385 15.73 -1.85 17.83
C VAL A 385 15.57 -0.39 17.36
N LEU A 386 14.57 0.32 17.86
CA LEU A 386 14.35 1.72 17.48
C LEU A 386 15.47 2.64 17.97
N ALA A 387 15.92 2.49 19.22
CA ALA A 387 17.01 3.30 19.75
C ALA A 387 18.30 3.11 18.94
N PHE A 388 18.72 1.87 18.71
CA PHE A 388 19.94 1.57 17.96
C PHE A 388 19.82 1.91 16.47
N GLY A 389 18.67 1.67 15.85
CA GLY A 389 18.43 2.04 14.45
C GLY A 389 18.56 3.54 14.21
N ILE A 390 18.01 4.36 15.11
CA ILE A 390 18.14 5.83 15.02
C ILE A 390 19.56 6.30 15.31
N CYS A 391 20.27 5.67 16.25
CA CYS A 391 21.69 5.96 16.48
C CYS A 391 22.54 5.65 15.23
N ALA A 392 22.34 4.50 14.60
CA ALA A 392 23.03 4.12 13.38
C ALA A 392 22.74 5.12 12.24
N TYR A 393 21.47 5.48 12.05
CA TYR A 393 21.08 6.52 11.09
C TYR A 393 21.78 7.86 11.36
N ALA A 394 21.79 8.32 12.61
CA ALA A 394 22.42 9.59 12.98
C ALA A 394 23.94 9.56 12.76
N LEU A 395 24.61 8.45 13.08
CA LEU A 395 26.04 8.29 12.84
C LEU A 395 26.37 8.23 11.35
N ILE A 396 25.54 7.58 10.52
CA ILE A 396 25.74 7.56 9.07
C ILE A 396 25.57 8.97 8.49
N GLN A 397 24.46 9.64 8.82
CA GLN A 397 24.10 10.95 8.26
C GLN A 397 25.09 12.06 8.64
N TYR A 398 25.61 12.04 9.86
CA TYR A 398 26.47 13.13 10.37
C TYR A 398 27.95 12.72 10.49
N GLY A 399 28.28 11.43 10.36
CA GLY A 399 29.64 10.93 10.38
C GLY A 399 30.22 10.66 8.99
N PHE A 400 29.41 10.19 8.03
CA PHE A 400 29.85 9.90 6.66
C PHE A 400 29.42 10.95 5.63
N PHE A 401 28.30 11.65 5.88
CA PHE A 401 27.85 12.77 5.05
C PHE A 401 28.08 14.10 5.78
N SER A 402 28.31 15.18 5.02
CA SER A 402 28.57 16.48 5.63
C SER A 402 27.31 17.03 6.28
N ALA A 403 27.44 17.71 7.44
CA ALA A 403 26.30 18.36 8.09
C ALA A 403 25.53 19.28 7.13
N LYS A 404 26.20 19.85 6.12
CA LYS A 404 25.61 20.71 5.08
C LYS A 404 24.61 19.98 4.16
N ASP A 405 24.76 18.66 4.00
CA ASP A 405 23.93 17.82 3.13
C ASP A 405 22.64 17.34 3.83
N ALA A 406 22.57 17.47 5.15
CA ALA A 406 21.35 17.17 5.89
C ALA A 406 20.25 18.20 5.58
N SER A 407 19.02 17.75 5.26
CA SER A 407 17.88 18.62 4.92
C SER A 407 17.60 19.73 5.94
N PHE A 408 17.96 19.54 7.21
CA PHE A 408 17.82 20.56 8.26
C PHE A 408 18.79 21.73 8.14
N VAL A 409 20.02 21.48 7.67
CA VAL A 409 21.10 22.48 7.60
C VAL A 409 21.06 23.19 6.26
N SER A 410 20.70 22.49 5.18
CA SER A 410 20.56 23.08 3.85
C SER A 410 19.49 24.18 3.77
N ILE A 411 18.44 24.11 4.60
CA ILE A 411 17.43 25.17 4.72
C ILE A 411 17.98 26.39 5.49
N LYS A 412 18.83 26.18 6.51
CA LYS A 412 19.44 27.27 7.30
C LYS A 412 20.48 28.06 6.51
N LEU A 413 21.23 27.39 5.64
CA LEU A 413 22.21 28.01 4.74
C LEU A 413 21.59 29.00 3.73
N ARG A 414 20.26 29.00 3.57
CA ARG A 414 19.55 29.97 2.73
C ARG A 414 19.26 31.31 3.41
N LYS A 415 19.54 31.45 4.73
CA LYS A 415 19.37 32.72 5.45
C LYS A 415 20.67 33.53 5.39
N PRO A 416 20.62 34.82 4.97
CA PRO A 416 21.81 35.64 4.77
C PRO A 416 22.63 35.90 6.04
N ASP A 417 22.00 35.92 7.22
CA ASP A 417 22.67 36.27 8.50
C ASP A 417 23.10 35.05 9.36
N PHE A 418 23.20 33.85 8.79
CA PHE A 418 23.47 32.64 9.56
C PHE A 418 24.96 32.27 9.60
N HIS A 419 25.61 32.45 10.76
CA HIS A 419 26.98 32.01 11.00
C HIS A 419 27.04 30.50 11.29
N LEU A 420 27.50 29.73 10.30
CA LEU A 420 27.51 28.26 10.33
C LEU A 420 28.48 27.66 11.37
N GLU A 421 29.66 28.25 11.53
CA GLU A 421 30.77 27.67 12.32
C GLU A 421 30.37 27.41 13.79
N PRO A 422 29.90 28.39 14.60
CA PRO A 422 29.58 28.13 16.01
C PRO A 422 28.41 27.15 16.18
N TRP A 423 27.43 27.21 15.29
CA TRP A 423 26.21 26.41 15.40
C TRP A 423 26.45 24.92 15.08
N VAL A 424 27.33 24.62 14.13
CA VAL A 424 27.64 23.23 13.75
C VAL A 424 28.41 22.48 14.84
N TYR A 425 29.36 23.12 15.53
CA TYR A 425 30.06 22.48 16.67
C TYR A 425 29.11 22.15 17.81
N VAL A 426 28.19 23.06 18.12
CA VAL A 426 27.09 22.86 19.08
C VAL A 426 26.20 21.70 18.64
N LEU A 427 25.84 21.62 17.35
CA LEU A 427 25.04 20.50 16.83
C LEU A 427 25.74 19.16 17.01
N TYR A 428 27.03 19.05 16.70
CA TYR A 428 27.80 17.81 16.88
C TYR A 428 27.92 17.42 18.36
N ALA A 429 28.18 18.39 19.24
CA ALA A 429 28.22 18.16 20.68
C ALA A 429 26.87 17.59 21.19
N HIS A 430 25.75 18.13 20.71
CA HIS A 430 24.42 17.60 20.99
C HIS A 430 24.25 16.17 20.45
N ILE A 431 24.59 15.90 19.18
CA ILE A 431 24.37 14.58 18.56
C ILE A 431 25.15 13.50 19.33
N ILE A 432 26.43 13.72 19.61
CA ILE A 432 27.29 12.74 20.29
C ILE A 432 26.76 12.44 21.70
N SER A 433 26.42 13.48 22.47
CA SER A 433 25.90 13.32 23.83
C SER A 433 24.49 12.71 23.85
N ALA A 434 23.59 13.11 22.95
CA ALA A 434 22.24 12.57 22.85
C ALA A 434 22.23 11.09 22.41
N VAL A 435 23.09 10.71 21.47
CA VAL A 435 23.25 9.30 21.05
C VAL A 435 23.72 8.44 22.22
N LEU A 436 24.70 8.92 22.99
CA LEU A 436 25.20 8.22 24.16
C LEU A 436 24.09 8.00 25.21
N ALA A 437 23.28 9.03 25.49
CA ALA A 437 22.12 8.92 26.38
C ALA A 437 21.07 7.91 25.86
N LEU A 438 20.74 7.96 24.56
CA LEU A 438 19.74 7.10 23.95
C LEU A 438 20.14 5.62 23.97
N VAL A 439 21.42 5.32 23.75
CA VAL A 439 21.98 3.95 23.80
C VAL A 439 22.04 3.42 25.23
N ILE A 440 22.44 4.24 26.21
CA ILE A 440 22.60 3.78 27.60
C ILE A 440 21.25 3.50 28.26
N GLY A 441 20.21 4.28 27.96
CA GLY A 441 18.92 4.22 28.64
C GLY A 441 18.24 2.84 28.65
N PRO A 442 18.15 2.08 27.54
CA PRO A 442 17.59 0.72 27.54
C PRO A 442 18.33 -0.23 28.47
N PHE A 443 19.67 -0.14 28.54
CA PHE A 443 20.46 -0.95 29.47
C PHE A 443 20.18 -0.57 30.92
N GLN A 444 19.93 0.72 31.21
CA GLN A 444 19.57 1.20 32.54
C GLN A 444 18.17 0.74 32.98
N LEU A 445 17.20 0.76 32.08
CA LEU A 445 15.80 0.46 32.39
C LEU A 445 15.51 -1.04 32.45
N PHE A 446 16.15 -1.84 31.59
CA PHE A 446 15.78 -3.24 31.42
C PHE A 446 16.73 -4.25 32.08
N LEU A 447 17.98 -3.87 32.37
CA LEU A 447 18.92 -4.74 33.07
C LEU A 447 18.86 -4.51 34.58
N LYS A 448 18.22 -5.43 35.30
CA LYS A 448 18.20 -5.40 36.76
C LYS A 448 19.62 -5.58 37.33
N PRO A 449 20.11 -4.69 38.21
CA PRO A 449 21.37 -4.89 38.90
C PRO A 449 21.22 -6.00 39.94
N ALA A 450 21.88 -7.14 39.71
CA ALA A 450 21.99 -8.24 40.66
C ALA A 450 23.47 -8.46 41.01
N GLY A 451 23.84 -8.31 42.28
CA GLY A 451 25.22 -8.40 42.77
C GLY A 451 26.04 -7.11 42.63
N LEU A 452 27.10 -6.98 43.45
CA LEU A 452 27.94 -5.78 43.59
C LEU A 452 28.54 -5.29 42.26
N LYS A 453 29.02 -6.20 41.41
CA LYS A 453 29.60 -5.85 40.10
C LYS A 453 28.55 -5.19 39.18
N ARG A 454 27.31 -5.69 39.13
CA ARG A 454 26.25 -5.10 38.30
C ARG A 454 25.74 -3.78 38.88
N VAL A 455 25.75 -3.61 40.20
CA VAL A 455 25.43 -2.33 40.86
C VAL A 455 26.47 -1.26 40.50
N LYS A 456 27.77 -1.58 40.58
CA LYS A 456 28.84 -0.65 40.14
C LYS A 456 28.70 -0.29 38.65
N ARG A 457 28.37 -1.26 37.80
CA ARG A 457 28.11 -1.02 36.36
C ARG A 457 26.91 -0.12 36.12
N HIS A 458 25.79 -0.37 36.81
CA HIS A 458 24.59 0.45 36.74
C HIS A 458 24.88 1.90 37.16
N ARG A 459 25.64 2.11 38.25
CA ARG A 459 26.07 3.44 38.68
C ARG A 459 26.94 4.15 37.64
N ARG A 460 27.98 3.48 37.12
CA ARG A 460 28.87 4.06 36.09
C ARG A 460 28.10 4.49 34.84
N LEU A 461 27.31 3.58 34.28
CA LEU A 461 26.46 3.88 33.13
C LEU A 461 25.42 4.97 33.46
N GLY A 462 24.92 5.02 34.70
CA GLY A 462 23.99 6.04 35.16
C GLY A 462 24.63 7.43 35.20
N TYR A 463 25.85 7.53 35.73
CA TYR A 463 26.62 8.78 35.69
C TYR A 463 26.91 9.22 34.26
N THR A 464 27.31 8.30 33.38
CA THR A 464 27.51 8.61 31.96
C THR A 464 26.23 9.10 31.31
N TYR A 465 25.08 8.47 31.57
CA TYR A 465 23.78 8.92 31.08
C TYR A 465 23.46 10.32 31.56
N VAL A 466 23.57 10.59 32.87
CA VAL A 466 23.28 11.91 33.46
C VAL A 466 24.17 12.99 32.87
N LEU A 467 25.49 12.74 32.77
CA LEU A 467 26.43 13.66 32.16
C LEU A 467 26.07 13.94 30.69
N SER A 468 25.72 12.90 29.94
CA SER A 468 25.30 13.01 28.54
C SER A 468 24.06 13.88 28.38
N VAL A 469 23.04 13.67 29.22
CA VAL A 469 21.81 14.47 29.23
C VAL A 469 22.10 15.92 29.63
N SER A 470 22.96 16.15 30.63
CA SER A 470 23.32 17.50 31.07
C SER A 470 24.04 18.29 29.98
N ILE A 471 25.03 17.69 29.32
CA ILE A 471 25.74 18.32 28.20
C ILE A 471 24.77 18.56 27.04
N SER A 472 24.02 17.53 26.64
CA SER A 472 23.09 17.61 25.52
C SER A 472 22.03 18.69 25.77
N GLY A 473 21.37 18.69 26.93
CA GLY A 473 20.32 19.65 27.26
C GLY A 473 20.80 21.09 27.33
N LEU A 474 21.99 21.35 27.90
CA LEU A 474 22.56 22.70 27.92
C LEU A 474 22.84 23.23 26.51
N VAL A 475 23.41 22.38 25.66
CA VAL A 475 23.73 22.71 24.27
C VAL A 475 22.45 22.81 23.42
N SER A 476 21.43 22.00 23.71
CA SER A 476 20.14 22.04 23.02
C SER A 476 19.38 23.33 23.24
N ILE A 477 19.47 23.95 24.43
CA ILE A 477 18.83 25.26 24.70
C ILE A 477 19.32 26.31 23.68
N PHE A 478 20.61 26.30 23.35
CA PHE A 478 21.11 27.15 22.28
C PHE A 478 20.51 26.74 20.92
N LEU A 479 20.48 25.44 20.59
CA LEU A 479 19.90 24.96 19.33
C LEU A 479 18.41 25.30 19.18
N SER A 480 17.63 25.28 20.26
CA SER A 480 16.19 25.57 20.24
C SER A 480 15.90 27.04 19.92
N LEU A 481 16.76 27.97 20.34
CA LEU A 481 16.64 29.39 19.99
C LEU A 481 16.82 29.63 18.48
N TYR A 482 17.57 28.77 17.80
CA TYR A 482 17.79 28.82 16.35
C TYR A 482 16.97 27.76 15.60
N ALA A 483 15.82 27.31 16.12
CA ALA A 483 14.97 26.31 15.46
C ALA A 483 14.39 26.81 14.13
N THR A 484 14.35 25.94 13.10
CA THR A 484 13.91 26.28 11.73
C THR A 484 12.42 26.64 11.60
N GLY A 485 11.58 26.25 12.57
CA GLY A 485 10.13 26.52 12.56
C GLY A 485 9.72 27.82 13.24
N GLY A 486 10.66 28.75 13.45
CA GLY A 486 10.41 29.99 14.18
C GLY A 486 10.16 29.77 15.68
N TRP A 487 9.59 30.77 16.34
CA TRP A 487 9.40 30.79 17.79
C TRP A 487 8.54 29.62 18.30
N ALA A 488 7.54 29.17 17.52
CA ALA A 488 6.65 28.08 17.90
C ALA A 488 7.38 26.74 18.02
N ALA A 489 8.28 26.43 17.07
CA ALA A 489 9.12 25.25 17.14
C ALA A 489 10.21 25.40 18.23
N GLY A 490 10.80 26.59 18.32
CA GLY A 490 11.83 26.89 19.32
C GLY A 490 11.32 26.70 20.75
N LEU A 491 10.10 27.18 21.05
CA LEU A 491 9.47 27.01 22.35
C LEU A 491 9.18 25.53 22.67
N GLY A 492 8.70 24.76 21.68
CA GLY A 492 8.42 23.33 21.87
C GLY A 492 9.68 22.52 22.22
N PHE A 493 10.80 22.79 21.55
CA PHE A 493 12.08 22.16 21.86
C PHE A 493 12.69 22.67 23.17
N LEU A 494 12.62 23.98 23.44
CA LEU A 494 13.12 24.55 24.69
C LEU A 494 12.43 23.94 25.92
N LEU A 495 11.11 23.76 25.86
CA LEU A 495 10.34 23.11 26.93
C LEU A 495 10.71 21.63 27.09
N LEU A 496 10.91 20.92 25.97
CA LEU A 496 11.43 19.55 25.99
C LEU A 496 12.79 19.49 26.71
N ASP A 497 13.73 20.36 26.34
CA ASP A 497 15.08 20.38 26.92
C ASP A 497 15.06 20.69 28.42
N ALA A 498 14.28 21.69 28.82
CA ALA A 498 14.09 22.04 30.24
C ALA A 498 13.51 20.86 31.03
N LEU A 499 12.41 20.28 30.56
CA LEU A 499 11.78 19.12 31.21
C LEU A 499 12.73 17.93 31.27
N TRP A 500 13.53 17.71 30.24
CA TRP A 500 14.45 16.58 30.14
C TRP A 500 15.59 16.68 31.16
N VAL A 501 16.23 17.84 31.26
CA VAL A 501 17.28 18.10 32.25
C VAL A 501 16.69 18.06 33.65
N THR A 502 15.56 18.72 33.89
CA THR A 502 14.91 18.75 35.21
C THR A 502 14.48 17.35 35.66
N ALA A 503 13.86 16.54 34.80
CA ALA A 503 13.46 15.17 35.15
C ALA A 503 14.67 14.31 35.53
N THR A 504 15.78 14.47 34.79
CA THR A 504 17.03 13.76 35.07
C THR A 504 17.64 14.21 36.39
N TRP A 505 17.69 15.52 36.66
CA TRP A 505 18.18 16.07 37.92
C TRP A 505 17.34 15.61 39.13
N ILE A 506 16.01 15.68 39.04
CA ILE A 506 15.11 15.20 40.10
C ILE A 506 15.35 13.71 40.37
N SER A 507 15.53 12.90 39.33
CA SER A 507 15.78 11.47 39.48
C SER A 507 17.03 11.19 40.32
N VAL A 508 18.12 11.93 40.08
CA VAL A 508 19.39 11.78 40.81
C VAL A 508 19.27 12.32 42.22
N ASN A 509 18.63 13.48 42.40
CA ASN A 509 18.43 14.08 43.72
C ASN A 509 17.61 13.15 44.65
N LYS A 510 16.58 12.49 44.13
CA LYS A 510 15.75 11.54 44.92
C LYS A 510 16.54 10.34 45.44
N ILE A 511 17.47 9.80 44.66
CA ILE A 511 18.32 8.70 45.12
C ILE A 511 19.50 9.19 45.98
N ALA A 512 20.12 10.31 45.63
CA ALA A 512 21.33 10.80 46.31
C ALA A 512 21.03 11.41 47.69
N VAL A 513 19.93 12.15 47.83
CA VAL A 513 19.60 12.87 49.06
C VAL A 513 18.55 12.15 49.89
N ARG A 514 17.54 11.53 49.25
CA ARG A 514 16.41 10.90 49.95
C ARG A 514 16.44 9.38 49.98
N ASN A 515 17.43 8.76 49.32
CA ASN A 515 17.53 7.31 49.14
C ASN A 515 16.23 6.65 48.63
N ASP A 516 15.41 7.41 47.88
CA ASP A 516 14.11 6.96 47.38
C ASP A 516 14.26 6.29 46.02
N ILE A 517 14.43 4.97 46.06
CA ILE A 517 14.64 4.12 44.88
C ILE A 517 13.42 4.13 43.96
N GLN A 518 12.21 4.23 44.51
CA GLN A 518 10.98 4.18 43.71
C GLN A 518 10.78 5.48 42.95
N ALA A 519 10.91 6.62 43.62
CA ALA A 519 10.85 7.92 42.97
C ALA A 519 11.96 8.07 41.93
N HIS A 520 13.18 7.61 42.22
CA HIS A 520 14.27 7.60 41.24
C HIS A 520 13.89 6.89 39.95
N LYS A 521 13.33 5.67 40.04
CA LYS A 521 12.91 4.89 38.85
C LYS A 521 11.83 5.60 38.04
N GLU A 522 10.85 6.18 38.71
CA GLU A 522 9.75 6.88 38.05
C GLU A 522 10.22 8.15 37.33
N TRP A 523 11.13 8.91 37.93
CA TRP A 523 11.74 10.07 37.28
C TRP A 523 12.72 9.68 36.17
N MET A 524 13.43 8.56 36.30
CA MET A 524 14.25 8.01 35.22
C MET A 524 13.41 7.58 34.02
N LEU A 525 12.22 7.00 34.24
CA LEU A 525 11.29 6.67 33.15
C LEU A 525 10.83 7.93 32.41
N ARG A 526 10.53 9.02 33.13
CA ARG A 526 10.17 10.31 32.51
C ARG A 526 11.34 10.92 31.74
N SER A 527 12.54 10.92 32.33
CA SER A 527 13.77 11.36 31.65
C SER A 527 13.98 10.60 30.34
N TYR A 528 13.89 9.28 30.36
CA TYR A 528 14.09 8.47 29.16
C TYR A 528 12.96 8.65 28.13
N ALA A 529 11.72 8.88 28.55
CA ALA A 529 10.61 9.21 27.64
C ALA A 529 10.90 10.49 26.82
N LEU A 530 11.52 11.47 27.48
CA LEU A 530 11.96 12.72 26.87
C LEU A 530 13.20 12.51 25.99
N THR A 531 14.16 11.65 26.38
CA THR A 531 15.26 11.23 25.48
C THR A 531 14.75 10.54 24.22
N PHE A 532 13.71 9.72 24.36
CA PHE A 532 13.09 9.01 23.24
C PHE A 532 12.37 9.96 22.25
N ALA A 533 12.22 11.25 22.59
CA ALA A 533 11.71 12.27 21.67
C ALA A 533 12.52 12.33 20.37
N ALA A 534 13.82 12.04 20.41
CA ALA A 534 14.67 12.00 19.21
C ALA A 534 14.25 10.89 18.23
N VAL A 535 13.74 9.77 18.73
CA VAL A 535 13.23 8.66 17.93
C VAL A 535 11.86 9.02 17.37
N THR A 536 10.95 9.46 18.23
CA THR A 536 9.59 9.81 17.81
C THR A 536 9.53 11.01 16.90
N LEU A 537 10.43 11.99 17.02
CA LEU A 537 10.55 13.08 16.06
C LEU A 537 10.83 12.55 14.65
N ARG A 538 11.73 11.56 14.53
CA ARG A 538 12.09 10.95 13.23
C ARG A 538 11.00 10.04 12.68
N LEU A 539 10.14 9.50 13.54
CA LEU A 539 8.94 8.78 13.12
C LEU A 539 7.84 9.74 12.66
N TRP A 540 7.64 10.86 13.37
CA TRP A 540 6.58 11.83 13.08
C TRP A 540 6.90 12.79 11.94
N LEU A 541 8.15 13.24 11.80
CA LEU A 541 8.49 14.27 10.83
C LEU A 541 8.21 13.87 9.38
N PRO A 542 8.55 12.66 8.90
CA PRO A 542 8.15 12.23 7.55
C PRO A 542 6.63 12.20 7.38
N VAL A 543 5.90 11.72 8.40
CA VAL A 543 4.44 11.68 8.40
C VAL A 543 3.86 13.10 8.29
N LEU A 544 4.38 14.05 9.07
CA LEU A 544 3.93 15.44 9.05
C LEU A 544 4.29 16.13 7.73
N LEU A 545 5.49 15.90 7.18
CA LEU A 545 5.88 16.40 5.87
C LEU A 545 4.90 15.94 4.79
N ILE A 546 4.46 14.70 4.85
CA ILE A 546 3.44 14.17 3.93
C ILE A 546 2.09 14.87 4.15
N LEU A 547 1.65 15.01 5.40
CA LEU A 547 0.37 15.65 5.76
C LEU A 547 0.30 17.13 5.35
N TYR A 548 1.42 17.85 5.39
CA TYR A 548 1.53 19.25 4.97
C TYR A 548 2.05 19.41 3.53
N ALA A 549 1.84 18.41 2.66
CA ALA A 549 2.18 18.48 1.22
C ALA A 549 3.64 18.87 0.92
N GLY A 550 4.58 18.33 1.70
CA GLY A 550 6.02 18.60 1.61
C GLY A 550 6.46 19.88 2.32
N SER A 551 5.53 20.65 2.93
CA SER A 551 5.87 21.90 3.61
C SER A 551 6.59 21.61 4.94
N PHE A 552 7.88 21.90 4.96
CA PHE A 552 8.75 21.60 6.08
C PHE A 552 8.46 22.45 7.33
N ILE A 553 8.19 23.74 7.17
CA ILE A 553 7.99 24.67 8.30
C ILE A 553 6.80 24.27 9.20
N PRO A 554 5.56 24.10 8.70
CA PRO A 554 4.43 23.72 9.54
C PRO A 554 4.59 22.32 10.12
N SER A 555 5.14 21.38 9.34
CA SER A 555 5.47 20.03 9.81
C SER A 555 6.43 20.06 10.99
N TYR A 556 7.47 20.89 10.90
CA TYR A 556 8.49 21.03 11.92
C TYR A 556 7.97 21.76 13.17
N GLN A 557 7.05 22.71 13.01
CA GLN A 557 6.37 23.36 14.14
C GLN A 557 5.54 22.36 14.93
N VAL A 558 4.78 21.50 14.26
CA VAL A 558 3.93 20.50 14.93
C VAL A 558 4.77 19.39 15.55
N VAL A 559 5.82 18.92 14.86
CA VAL A 559 6.66 17.83 15.38
C VAL A 559 7.41 18.21 16.64
N ALA A 560 7.75 19.50 16.81
CA ALA A 560 8.42 20.03 17.99
C ALA A 560 7.66 19.75 19.30
N TRP A 561 6.35 19.48 19.21
CA TRP A 561 5.49 19.14 20.35
C TRP A 561 5.12 17.65 20.36
N LEU A 562 4.74 17.11 19.19
CA LEU A 562 4.31 15.72 19.07
C LEU A 562 5.41 14.71 19.35
N CYS A 563 6.68 15.08 19.26
CA CYS A 563 7.76 14.15 19.54
C CYS A 563 7.85 13.78 21.03
N TRP A 564 7.40 14.62 21.96
CA TRP A 564 7.63 14.36 23.39
C TRP A 564 6.35 14.33 24.25
N ILE A 565 5.30 15.09 23.91
CA ILE A 565 4.05 15.10 24.67
C ILE A 565 3.44 13.68 24.78
N PRO A 566 3.27 12.93 23.67
CA PRO A 566 2.69 11.59 23.74
C PRO A 566 3.55 10.61 24.55
N ASN A 567 4.88 10.72 24.45
CA ASN A 567 5.82 9.87 25.21
C ASN A 567 5.65 10.07 26.72
N LEU A 568 5.56 11.34 27.14
CA LEU A 568 5.42 11.69 28.54
C LEU A 568 4.04 11.26 29.08
N LEU A 569 2.97 11.49 28.33
CA LEU A 569 1.62 11.03 28.68
C LEU A 569 1.54 9.51 28.82
N PHE A 570 2.19 8.77 27.91
CA PHE A 570 2.25 7.32 27.96
C PHE A 570 2.96 6.84 29.24
N ILE A 571 4.14 7.38 29.54
CA ILE A 571 4.89 6.98 30.74
C ILE A 571 4.19 7.40 32.03
N GLU A 572 3.56 8.56 32.08
CA GLU A 572 2.78 8.99 33.24
C GLU A 572 1.61 8.02 33.50
N THR A 573 0.96 7.56 32.43
CA THR A 573 -0.09 6.56 32.50
C THR A 573 0.47 5.24 33.06
N VAL A 574 1.61 4.77 32.57
CA VAL A 574 2.28 3.55 33.04
C VAL A 574 2.64 3.64 34.53
N ILE A 575 3.17 4.77 34.99
CA ILE A 575 3.57 4.98 36.39
C ILE A 575 2.34 4.95 37.31
N ARG A 576 1.28 5.69 36.96
CA ARG A 576 0.04 5.74 37.76
C ARG A 576 -0.67 4.39 37.85
N PHE A 577 -0.65 3.60 36.77
CA PHE A 577 -1.19 2.24 36.80
C PHE A 577 -0.33 1.26 37.60
N GLY A 578 0.99 1.45 37.64
CA GLY A 578 1.91 0.66 38.43
C GLY A 578 1.72 0.84 39.94
N GLN A 579 1.55 2.09 40.39
CA GLN A 579 1.36 2.42 41.81
C GLN A 579 0.07 1.85 42.39
N LYS A 580 -1.04 1.85 41.62
CA LYS A 580 -2.33 1.28 42.06
C LYS A 580 -2.33 -0.24 42.21
N ARG A 581 -1.34 -0.95 41.66
CA ARG A 581 -1.23 -2.42 41.73
C ARG A 581 -0.48 -2.92 42.97
N ASN A 582 0.22 -2.04 43.70
CA ASN A 582 1.07 -2.42 44.82
C ASN A 582 0.89 -1.44 46.00
N PRO A 583 -0.25 -1.48 46.74
CA PRO A 583 -0.53 -0.54 47.82
C PRO A 583 0.35 -0.75 49.07
N SER A 584 1.06 -1.87 49.18
CA SER A 584 1.68 -2.33 50.43
C SER A 584 3.06 -1.74 50.76
N LYS A 585 3.42 -0.57 50.21
CA LYS A 585 4.68 0.13 50.57
C LYS A 585 4.47 1.61 50.90
N GLY A 586 3.34 1.96 51.51
CA GLY A 586 3.13 3.24 52.19
C GLY A 586 3.01 3.01 53.69
N ASN A 587 3.89 3.65 54.47
CA ASN A 587 3.96 3.72 55.94
C ASN A 587 4.34 2.45 56.71
N HIS A 588 5.65 2.23 56.87
CA HIS A 588 6.16 1.84 58.19
C HIS A 588 6.53 3.12 58.94
N GLN A 589 5.58 3.62 59.73
CA GLN A 589 5.94 4.43 60.90
C GLN A 589 6.63 3.49 61.88
N ILE A 590 7.89 3.80 62.20
CA ILE A 590 8.60 3.17 63.33
C ILE A 590 7.81 3.56 64.59
N PRO A 591 7.34 2.61 65.42
CA PRO A 591 6.68 2.97 66.66
C PRO A 591 7.70 3.65 67.58
N LYS A 592 7.35 4.82 68.12
CA LYS A 592 8.07 5.43 69.23
C LYS A 592 8.00 4.46 70.41
N ILE A 593 9.17 4.00 70.85
CA ILE A 593 9.33 3.32 72.12
C ILE A 593 9.04 4.37 73.21
N THR A 594 8.12 4.01 74.10
CA THR A 594 7.77 4.77 75.30
C THR A 594 8.82 4.57 76.37
#